data_AF-A0A7X5WTH5-F1
#
_entry.id   AF-A0A7X5WTH5-F1
#
_cell.length_a   1.000
_cell.length_b   1.000
_cell.length_c   1.000
_cell.angle_alpha   90.00
_cell.angle_beta   90.00
_cell.angle_gamma   90.00
#
_symmetry.space_group_name_H-M   'P 1'
#
loop_
_entity.id
_entity.type
_entity.pdbx_description
1 polymer ?
#
loop_
_entity_poly.entity_id
_entity_poly.type
_entity_poly.pdbx_seq_one_letter_code
_entity_poly.pdbx_strand_id
1 'polypeptide(L)' 'YMSPEQARGHAVDQQADVWAFGIVLYEMLAGRRPFDGQTVTDTLGAIIHRDVDWEALPAATPP' A
#
# COMPACT_ATOMS: atom_id res chain seq x y z
N TYR A 1 -4.66 5.21 -4.04
CA TYR A 1 -4.38 3.77 -3.79
C TYR A 1 -5.59 3.14 -3.16
N MET A 2 -5.94 1.91 -3.54
CA MET A 2 -7.07 1.20 -2.96
C MET A 2 -6.69 0.62 -1.60
N SER A 3 -7.56 0.79 -0.61
CA SER A 3 -7.39 0.19 0.71
C SER A 3 -7.87 -1.27 0.77
N PRO A 4 -7.43 -2.07 1.76
CA PRO A 4 -7.83 -3.47 1.87
C PRO A 4 -9.34 -3.65 2.09
N GLU A 5 -10.00 -2.70 2.74
CA GLU A 5 -11.46 -2.67 2.92
C GLU A 5 -12.19 -2.32 1.60
N GLN A 6 -11.65 -1.39 0.81
CA GLN A 6 -12.14 -1.12 -0.54
C GLN A 6 -11.98 -2.34 -1.45
N ALA A 7 -10.82 -3.01 -1.40
CA ALA A 7 -10.55 -4.20 -2.22
C ALA A 7 -11.46 -5.39 -1.89
N ARG A 8 -11.93 -5.48 -0.64
CA ARG A 8 -12.91 -6.48 -0.19
C ARG A 8 -14.36 -6.08 -0.44
N GLY A 9 -14.61 -4.87 -0.96
CA GLY A 9 -15.96 -4.36 -1.22
C GLY A 9 -16.72 -3.94 0.03
N HIS A 10 -16.03 -3.64 1.13
CA HIS A 10 -16.66 -3.11 2.34
C HIS A 10 -17.01 -1.63 2.19
N ALA A 11 -17.82 -1.11 3.12
CA ALA A 11 -18.07 0.32 3.22
C ALA A 11 -16.74 1.06 3.44
N VAL A 12 -16.51 2.08 2.63
CA VAL A 12 -15.31 2.91 2.66
C VAL A 12 -15.56 4.08 3.59
N ASP A 13 -14.65 4.31 4.52
CA ASP A 13 -14.66 5.50 5.38
C ASP A 13 -13.32 6.25 5.27
N GLN A 14 -13.13 7.26 6.12
CA GLN A 14 -11.92 8.09 6.17
C GLN A 14 -10.61 7.30 6.40
N GLN A 15 -10.66 6.06 6.87
CA GLN A 15 -9.47 5.22 7.04
C GLN A 15 -8.83 4.86 5.70
N ALA A 16 -9.63 4.82 4.63
CA ALA A 16 -9.12 4.59 3.28
C ALA A 16 -8.18 5.72 2.81
N ASP A 17 -8.44 6.96 3.22
CA ASP A 17 -7.57 8.10 2.91
C ASP A 17 -6.25 8.03 3.70
N VAL A 18 -6.29 7.60 4.97
CA VAL A 18 -5.08 7.36 5.78
C VAL A 18 -4.23 6.25 5.17
N TRP A 19 -4.87 5.16 4.72
CA TRP A 19 -4.21 4.11 3.99
C TRP A 19 -3.55 4.64 2.71
N ALA A 20 -4.31 5.34 1.86
CA ALA A 20 -3.79 5.87 0.61
C ALA A 20 -2.62 6.84 0.83
N PHE A 21 -2.70 7.68 1.86
CA PHE A 21 -1.61 8.55 2.26
C PHE A 21 -0.35 7.76 2.65
N GLY A 22 -0.49 6.72 3.48
CA GLY A 22 0.63 5.85 3.88
C GLY A 22 1.31 5.17 2.70
N ILE A 23 0.55 4.71 1.70
CA ILE A 23 1.11 4.10 0.50
C ILE A 23 1.88 5.12 -0.34
N VAL A 24 1.35 6.32 -0.52
CA VAL A 24 2.04 7.39 -1.26
C VAL A 24 3.31 7.82 -0.52
N LEU A 25 3.26 7.94 0.81
CA LEU A 25 4.44 8.24 1.63
C LEU A 25 5.51 7.16 1.49
N TYR A 26 5.13 5.89 1.58
CA TYR A 26 6.05 4.78 1.34
C TYR A 26 6.67 4.85 -0.06
N GLU A 27 5.87 5.08 -1.11
CA GLU A 27 6.37 5.16 -2.49
C GLU A 27 7.36 6.32 -2.67
N MET A 28 7.12 7.48 -2.03
CA MET A 28 8.05 8.60 -2.03
C MET A 28 9.37 8.28 -1.33
N LEU A 29 9.36 7.47 -0.27
CA LEU A 29 10.54 7.10 0.51
C LEU A 29 11.33 5.94 -0.13
N ALA A 30 10.63 4.88 -0.54
CA ALA A 30 11.21 3.67 -1.12
C ALA A 30 11.54 3.81 -2.62
N GLY A 31 10.96 4.81 -3.29
CA GLY A 31 11.06 4.97 -4.75
C GLY A 31 10.32 3.88 -5.56
N ARG A 32 9.53 3.03 -4.89
CA ARG A 32 8.75 1.95 -5.49
C ARG A 32 7.46 1.70 -4.72
N ARG A 33 6.49 1.08 -5.39
CA ARG A 33 5.21 0.71 -4.77
C ARG A 33 5.40 -0.43 -3.77
N PRO A 34 4.66 -0.43 -2.65
CA PRO A 34 4.69 -1.54 -1.69
C PRO A 34 3.96 -2.78 -2.23
N PHE A 35 2.92 -2.56 -3.04
CA PHE A 35 2.12 -3.60 -3.68
C PHE A 35 2.12 -3.37 -5.18
N ASP A 36 2.57 -4.37 -5.93
CA ASP A 36 2.55 -4.38 -7.39
C ASP A 36 2.33 -5.82 -7.89
N GLY A 37 1.71 -5.96 -9.06
CA GLY A 37 1.27 -7.23 -9.62
C GLY A 37 1.16 -7.15 -11.14
N GLN A 38 1.20 -8.31 -11.82
CA GLN A 38 1.15 -8.36 -13.29
C GLN A 38 -0.23 -7.93 -13.82
N THR A 39 -1.27 -8.14 -13.02
CA THR A 39 -2.63 -7.73 -13.31
C THR A 39 -3.23 -6.93 -12.15
N VAL A 40 -4.35 -6.25 -12.41
CA VAL A 40 -5.11 -5.55 -11.37
C VAL A 40 -5.52 -6.52 -10.25
N THR A 41 -5.94 -7.73 -10.60
CA THR A 41 -6.33 -8.76 -9.62
C THR A 41 -5.17 -9.19 -8.75
N ASP A 42 -3.96 -9.30 -9.30
CA ASP A 42 -2.75 -9.63 -8.52
C ASP A 42 -2.43 -8.53 -7.52
N THR A 43 -2.53 -7.26 -7.95
CA THR A 43 -2.30 -6.11 -7.07
C THR A 43 -3.33 -6.05 -5.94
N LEU A 44 -4.61 -6.33 -6.23
CA LEU A 44 -5.66 -6.41 -5.20
C LEU A 44 -5.40 -7.56 -4.21
N GLY A 45 -5.00 -8.73 -4.70
CA GLY A 45 -4.59 -9.85 -3.86
C GLY A 45 -3.42 -9.49 -2.95
N ALA A 46 -2.41 -8.80 -3.49
CA ALA A 46 -1.27 -8.32 -2.72
C ALA A 46 -1.68 -7.33 -1.61
N ILE A 47 -2.56 -6.38 -1.90
CA ILE A 47 -3.09 -5.43 -0.90
C ILE A 47 -3.82 -6.14 0.26
N ILE A 48 -4.48 -7.27 -0.02
CA ILE A 48 -5.28 -8.01 0.96
C ILE A 48 -4.42 -8.95 1.82
N HIS A 49 -3.37 -9.54 1.25
CA HIS A 49 -2.68 -10.71 1.82
C HIS A 49 -1.19 -10.53 2.11
N ARG A 50 -0.56 -9.46 1.63
CA ARG A 50 0.88 -9.26 1.76
C ARG A 50 1.18 -8.10 2.70
N ASP A 51 2.26 -8.23 3.46
CA ASP A 51 2.82 -7.14 4.25
C ASP A 51 3.70 -6.21 3.41
N VAL A 52 3.82 -4.97 3.87
CA VAL A 52 4.75 -3.99 3.30
C VAL A 52 6.19 -4.42 3.60
N ASP A 53 7.04 -4.32 2.58
CA ASP A 53 8.47 -4.56 2.72
C ASP A 53 9.16 -3.30 3.26
N TRP A 54 9.40 -3.26 4.56
CA TRP A 54 10.04 -2.12 5.22
C TRP A 54 11.55 -2.04 4.98
N GLU A 55 12.19 -3.14 4.58
CA GLU A 55 13.63 -3.18 4.24
C GLU A 55 13.92 -2.42 2.94
N ALA A 56 12.89 -2.12 2.16
CA ALA A 56 12.94 -1.26 0.98
C ALA A 56 13.29 0.19 1.30
N LEU A 57 13.08 0.64 2.53
CA LEU A 57 13.30 2.03 2.90
C LEU A 57 14.81 2.32 2.97
N PRO A 58 15.27 3.50 2.51
CA PRO A 58 16.64 3.92 2.72
C PRO A 58 17.02 3.91 4.20
N ALA A 59 18.25 3.50 4.54
CA ALA A 59 18.73 3.52 5.93
C ALA A 59 18.74 4.93 6.57
N ALA A 60 18.68 5.98 5.75
CA ALA A 60 18.59 7.37 6.20
C ALA A 60 17.15 7.84 6.45
N THR A 61 16.14 7.01 6.24
CA THR A 61 14.74 7.36 6.54
C THR A 61 14.58 7.62 8.04
N PRO A 62 14.03 8.78 8.45
CA PRO A 62 13.82 9.09 9.86
C PRO A 62 12.90 8.06 10.55
N PRO A 63 13.10 7.81 11.86
CA PRO A 63 12.26 6.92 12.65
C PRO A 63 10.86 7.48 12.93
#